data_AF-A0A6C0KHT7-F1
#
_entry.id   AF-A0A6C0KHT7-F1
#
_cell.length_a   1.000
_cell.length_b   1.000
_cell.length_c   1.000
_cell.angle_alpha   90.00
_cell.angle_beta   90.00
_cell.angle_gamma   90.00
#
_symmetry.space_group_name_H-M   'P 1'
#
loop_
_entity.id
_entity.type
_entity.pdbx_description
1 polymer ?
#
loop_
_entity_poly.entity_id
_entity_poly.type
_entity_poly.pdbx_seq_one_letter_code
_entity_poly.pdbx_strand_id
1 'polypeptide(L)'
;MNQDELCQFMESQFQQLQENIYHKFANIEAKIETLEHSLSSNTKQPSFVGHVENKVEYLNETYGNPNQKNNHYDISEQIDICAFLSLRLEEYYQKDSNLELIYKDILRILSNTRSIYEVVAEHLSTLLGKSDYCVYPWIFSFASQKSVFYFWNHDSLSWNKIIPDLLKRLFEIVQTKLMEKYAWMIEKNHLNILNIDLIEGGVYLFADNFDKKCVEFKKMILQNLN
;
A
#
# COMPACT_ATOMS: atom_id res chain seq x y z
N MET A 1 -13.37 53.03 -50.39
CA MET A 1 -13.03 51.61 -50.65
C MET A 1 -13.92 51.14 -51.77
N ASN A 2 -13.35 50.78 -52.91
CA ASN A 2 -14.12 50.24 -54.03
C ASN A 2 -14.49 48.76 -53.73
N GLN A 3 -15.39 48.19 -54.53
CA GLN A 3 -15.91 46.84 -54.29
C GLN A 3 -14.81 45.75 -54.37
N ASP A 4 -13.79 45.98 -55.19
CA ASP A 4 -12.66 45.05 -55.35
C ASP A 4 -11.72 45.09 -54.13
N GLU A 5 -11.46 46.27 -53.55
CA GLU A 5 -10.69 46.44 -52.32
C GLU A 5 -11.39 45.78 -51.11
N LEU A 6 -12.73 45.86 -51.05
CA LEU A 6 -13.50 45.15 -50.02
C LEU A 6 -13.41 43.62 -50.19
N CYS A 7 -13.47 43.13 -51.43
CA CYS A 7 -13.38 41.71 -51.73
C CYS A 7 -12.01 41.14 -51.36
N GLN A 8 -10.93 41.83 -51.75
CA GLN A 8 -9.56 41.46 -51.39
C GLN A 8 -9.31 41.49 -49.88
N PHE A 9 -9.88 42.48 -49.18
CA PHE A 9 -9.79 42.55 -47.72
C PHE A 9 -10.49 41.35 -47.05
N MET A 10 -11.70 41.00 -47.49
CA MET A 10 -12.42 39.84 -46.95
C MET A 10 -11.72 38.52 -47.23
N GLU A 11 -11.16 38.34 -48.42
CA GLU A 11 -10.37 37.15 -48.77
C GLU A 11 -9.12 37.02 -47.89
N SER A 12 -8.42 38.14 -47.65
CA SER A 12 -7.27 38.16 -46.75
C SER A 12 -7.65 37.82 -45.30
N GLN A 13 -8.76 38.35 -44.80
CA GLN A 13 -9.27 38.00 -43.47
C GLN A 13 -9.69 36.53 -43.38
N PHE A 14 -10.27 35.97 -44.44
CA PHE A 14 -10.66 34.57 -44.48
C PHE A 14 -9.44 33.63 -44.50
N GLN A 15 -8.41 33.96 -45.27
CA GLN A 15 -7.15 33.22 -45.28
C GLN A 15 -6.46 33.24 -43.92
N GLN A 16 -6.37 34.42 -43.26
CA GLN A 16 -5.83 34.52 -41.90
C GLN A 16 -6.62 33.69 -40.88
N LEU A 17 -7.95 33.62 -41.03
CA LEU A 17 -8.78 32.78 -40.17
C LEU A 17 -8.48 31.28 -40.39
N GLN A 18 -8.34 30.86 -41.65
CA GLN A 18 -8.00 29.47 -41.98
C GLN A 18 -6.63 29.07 -41.42
N GLU A 19 -5.60 29.91 -41.59
CA GLU A 19 -4.27 29.65 -41.04
C GLU A 19 -4.28 29.52 -39.51
N ASN A 20 -5.02 30.40 -38.83
CA ASN A 20 -5.19 30.33 -37.38
C ASN A 20 -5.88 29.04 -36.92
N ILE A 21 -6.85 28.55 -37.69
CA ILE A 21 -7.53 27.28 -37.40
C ILE A 21 -6.57 26.11 -37.58
N TYR A 22 -5.80 26.06 -38.68
CA TYR A 22 -4.81 25.00 -38.90
C TYR A 22 -3.74 24.97 -37.81
N HIS A 23 -3.23 26.13 -37.39
CA HIS A 23 -2.28 26.21 -36.28
C HIS A 23 -2.87 25.70 -34.96
N LYS A 24 -4.14 25.99 -34.67
CA LYS A 24 -4.81 25.46 -33.47
C LYS A 24 -4.98 23.94 -33.52
N PHE A 25 -5.32 23.37 -34.68
CA PHE A 25 -5.43 21.93 -34.85
C PHE A 25 -4.08 21.22 -34.64
N ALA A 26 -3.01 21.72 -35.27
CA ALA A 26 -1.67 21.16 -35.08
C ALA A 26 -1.22 21.20 -33.61
N ASN A 27 -1.57 22.27 -32.89
CA ASN A 27 -1.26 22.39 -31.46
C ASN A 27 -2.07 21.42 -30.59
N ILE A 28 -3.30 21.08 -30.99
CA ILE A 28 -4.13 20.08 -30.32
C ILE A 28 -3.58 18.69 -30.57
N GLU A 29 -3.21 18.36 -31.81
CA GLU A 29 -2.60 17.08 -32.17
C GLU A 29 -1.29 16.83 -31.40
N ALA A 30 -0.40 17.83 -31.35
CA ALA A 30 0.84 17.74 -30.57
C ALA A 30 0.58 17.53 -29.06
N LYS A 31 -0.48 18.16 -28.51
CA LYS A 31 -0.89 17.95 -27.11
C LYS A 31 -1.46 16.55 -26.89
N ILE A 32 -2.20 16.02 -27.84
CA ILE A 32 -2.72 14.64 -27.79
C ILE A 32 -1.55 13.65 -27.81
N GLU A 33 -0.59 13.79 -28.73
CA GLU A 33 0.60 12.92 -28.78
C GLU A 33 1.40 12.98 -27.48
N THR A 34 1.56 14.18 -26.90
CA THR A 34 2.26 14.36 -25.61
C THR A 34 1.53 13.66 -24.47
N LEU A 35 0.19 13.74 -24.45
CA LEU A 35 -0.64 13.07 -23.45
C LEU A 35 -0.61 11.54 -23.65
N GLU A 36 -0.68 11.05 -24.88
CA GLU A 36 -0.59 9.62 -25.21
C GLU A 36 0.78 9.04 -24.85
N HIS A 37 1.87 9.79 -25.05
CA HIS A 37 3.20 9.41 -24.58
C HIS A 37 3.31 9.38 -23.05
N SER A 38 2.63 10.31 -22.36
CA SER A 38 2.56 10.35 -20.89
C SER A 38 1.69 9.22 -20.31
N LEU A 39 0.69 8.77 -21.06
CA LEU A 39 -0.20 7.65 -20.71
C LEU A 39 0.49 6.29 -20.93
N SER A 40 1.18 6.12 -22.06
CA SER A 40 1.89 4.87 -22.40
C SER A 40 3.07 4.60 -21.45
N SER A 41 3.76 5.64 -20.96
CA SER A 41 4.83 5.52 -19.95
C SER A 41 4.34 5.25 -18.53
N ASN A 42 3.03 5.38 -18.25
CA ASN A 42 2.43 5.15 -16.93
C ASN A 42 1.66 3.82 -16.77
N THR A 43 1.72 2.91 -17.75
CA THR A 43 0.91 1.66 -17.76
C THR A 43 1.39 0.54 -16.81
N LYS A 44 2.05 0.84 -15.69
CA LYS A 44 2.28 -0.14 -14.59
C LYS A 44 1.74 0.26 -13.23
N GLN A 45 0.96 1.33 -13.14
CA GLN A 45 0.13 1.60 -11.97
C GLN A 45 -1.28 2.01 -12.41
N PRO A 46 -2.34 1.31 -11.98
CA PRO A 46 -3.69 1.79 -12.19
C PRO A 46 -3.90 3.03 -11.32
N SER A 47 -3.80 4.23 -11.91
CA SER A 47 -4.32 5.46 -11.32
C SER A 47 -5.85 5.41 -11.38
N PHE A 48 -6.52 5.18 -10.24
CA PHE A 48 -7.96 4.94 -10.23
C PHE A 48 -8.73 6.19 -9.80
N VAL A 49 -9.42 6.82 -10.75
CA VAL A 49 -10.31 7.99 -10.53
C VAL A 49 -11.80 7.58 -10.62
N GLY A 50 -12.12 6.29 -10.75
CA GLY A 50 -13.51 5.78 -10.81
C GLY A 50 -14.09 5.38 -9.44
N HIS A 51 -15.36 5.71 -9.18
CA HIS A 51 -16.12 5.14 -8.07
C HIS A 51 -16.50 3.68 -8.40
N VAL A 52 -15.83 2.72 -7.75
CA VAL A 52 -16.21 1.30 -7.80
C VAL A 52 -17.34 1.07 -6.80
N GLU A 53 -18.56 0.83 -7.31
CA GLU A 53 -19.75 0.59 -6.48
C GLU A 53 -19.67 -0.77 -5.74
N ASN A 54 -19.28 -1.85 -6.44
CA ASN A 54 -19.09 -3.17 -5.85
C ASN A 54 -17.62 -3.62 -5.87
N LYS A 55 -16.92 -3.31 -4.78
CA LYS A 55 -15.47 -3.55 -4.66
C LYS A 55 -15.08 -5.02 -4.55
N VAL A 56 -15.91 -5.82 -3.89
CA VAL A 56 -15.64 -7.27 -3.74
C VAL A 56 -15.76 -7.95 -5.09
N GLU A 57 -16.82 -7.65 -5.84
CA GLU A 57 -17.01 -8.12 -7.21
C GLU A 57 -15.85 -7.70 -8.11
N TYR A 58 -15.47 -6.41 -8.09
CA TYR A 58 -14.31 -5.92 -8.82
C TYR A 58 -13.01 -6.67 -8.48
N LEU A 59 -12.72 -6.89 -7.19
CA LEU A 59 -11.52 -7.62 -6.78
C LEU A 59 -11.58 -9.09 -7.23
N ASN A 60 -12.74 -9.74 -7.15
CA ASN A 60 -12.93 -11.11 -7.63
C ASN A 60 -12.76 -11.22 -9.15
N GLU A 61 -13.23 -10.26 -9.94
CA GLU A 61 -13.06 -10.26 -11.40
C GLU A 61 -11.60 -9.97 -11.80
N THR A 62 -11.03 -8.92 -11.20
CA THR A 62 -9.71 -8.40 -11.56
C THR A 62 -8.60 -9.31 -11.04
N TYR A 63 -8.61 -9.58 -9.74
CA TYR A 63 -7.54 -10.30 -9.06
C TYR A 63 -7.89 -11.77 -8.81
N GLY A 64 -9.17 -12.14 -8.82
CA GLY A 64 -9.64 -13.53 -8.76
C GLY A 64 -8.96 -14.36 -7.68
N ASN A 65 -8.97 -15.69 -7.84
CA ASN A 65 -8.12 -16.54 -7.03
C ASN A 65 -6.64 -16.27 -7.37
N PRO A 66 -5.85 -15.68 -6.45
CA PRO A 66 -4.45 -15.37 -6.70
C PRO A 66 -3.63 -16.62 -7.06
N ASN A 67 -4.09 -17.80 -6.60
CA ASN A 67 -3.43 -19.08 -6.82
C ASN A 67 -3.75 -19.72 -8.18
N GLN A 68 -4.75 -19.24 -8.92
CA GLN A 68 -5.14 -19.84 -10.22
C GLN A 68 -4.57 -19.11 -11.43
N LYS A 69 -4.18 -17.83 -11.33
CA LYS A 69 -3.76 -17.05 -12.50
C LYS A 69 -2.28 -17.20 -12.88
N ASN A 70 -1.39 -17.74 -12.02
CA ASN A 70 0.05 -17.88 -12.33
C ASN A 70 0.66 -19.22 -11.93
N ASN A 71 1.16 -19.96 -12.93
CA ASN A 71 1.91 -21.22 -12.85
C ASN A 71 3.31 -21.14 -12.18
N HIS A 72 3.58 -20.25 -11.23
CA HIS A 72 4.95 -20.12 -10.69
C HIS A 72 5.13 -19.96 -9.19
N TYR A 73 4.08 -20.09 -8.39
CA TYR A 73 4.25 -20.43 -6.99
C TYR A 73 3.28 -21.53 -6.62
N ASP A 74 3.85 -22.70 -6.34
CA ASP A 74 3.19 -23.82 -5.67
C ASP A 74 2.93 -23.40 -4.21
N ILE A 75 1.99 -22.47 -4.00
CA ILE A 75 1.35 -22.34 -2.69
C ILE A 75 0.17 -23.30 -2.72
N SER A 76 0.50 -24.59 -2.68
CA SER A 76 -0.44 -25.71 -2.54
C SER A 76 -1.17 -25.71 -1.20
N GLU A 77 -0.87 -24.77 -0.31
CA GLU A 77 -1.53 -24.64 0.98
C GLU A 77 -2.54 -23.49 0.96
N GLN A 78 -3.78 -23.82 1.27
CA GLN A 78 -4.86 -22.88 1.59
C GLN A 78 -4.52 -22.21 2.95
N ILE A 79 -3.58 -21.28 2.95
CA ILE A 79 -3.08 -20.67 4.19
C ILE A 79 -3.96 -19.45 4.54
N ASP A 80 -4.64 -19.50 5.69
CA ASP A 80 -5.33 -18.33 6.27
C ASP A 80 -4.35 -17.14 6.42
N ILE A 81 -4.83 -15.90 6.26
CA ILE A 81 -4.01 -14.67 6.31
C ILE A 81 -3.16 -14.58 7.59
N CYS A 82 -3.67 -15.07 8.72
CA CYS A 82 -2.91 -15.12 9.97
C CYS A 82 -1.70 -16.06 9.88
N ALA A 83 -1.91 -17.26 9.33
CA ALA A 83 -0.86 -18.24 9.15
C ALA A 83 0.16 -17.77 8.10
N PHE A 84 -0.31 -17.13 7.02
CA PHE A 84 0.54 -16.52 6.00
C PHE A 84 1.44 -15.45 6.63
N LEU A 85 0.86 -14.51 7.38
CA LEU A 85 1.62 -13.46 8.05
C LEU A 85 2.65 -14.05 9.01
N SER A 86 2.29 -15.09 9.77
CA SER A 86 3.19 -15.74 10.72
C SER A 86 4.40 -16.37 10.03
N LEU A 87 4.17 -17.09 8.92
CA LEU A 87 5.25 -17.67 8.11
C LEU A 87 6.17 -16.59 7.56
N ARG A 88 5.60 -15.52 6.99
CA ARG A 88 6.39 -14.44 6.39
C ARG A 88 7.17 -13.62 7.41
N LEU A 89 6.61 -13.40 8.59
CA LEU A 89 7.35 -12.78 9.70
C LEU A 89 8.57 -13.60 10.08
N GLU A 90 8.43 -14.92 10.15
CA GLU A 90 9.54 -15.80 10.49
C GLU A 90 10.67 -15.72 9.46
N GLU A 91 10.34 -15.79 8.17
CA GLU A 91 11.31 -15.60 7.08
C GLU A 91 11.94 -14.20 7.10
N TYR A 92 11.12 -13.16 7.33
CA TYR A 92 11.57 -11.77 7.36
C TYR A 92 12.51 -11.52 8.55
N TYR A 93 12.21 -12.09 9.73
CA TYR A 93 12.96 -11.88 10.98
C TYR A 93 14.21 -12.75 11.09
N GLN A 94 14.44 -13.69 10.16
CA GLN A 94 15.66 -14.50 10.10
C GLN A 94 16.77 -13.85 9.25
N LYS A 95 16.47 -12.85 8.43
CA LYS A 95 17.48 -12.14 7.63
C LYS A 95 18.24 -11.14 8.49
N ASP A 96 19.58 -11.23 8.48
CA ASP A 96 20.46 -10.37 9.28
C ASP A 96 20.19 -8.86 9.12
N SER A 97 19.95 -8.42 7.88
CA SER A 97 19.63 -7.01 7.60
C SER A 97 18.34 -6.54 8.27
N ASN A 98 17.37 -7.43 8.45
CA ASN A 98 16.08 -7.12 9.07
C ASN A 98 16.16 -7.24 10.59
N LEU A 99 17.01 -8.12 11.12
CA LEU A 99 17.25 -8.25 12.55
C LEU A 99 17.73 -6.93 13.16
N GLU A 100 18.66 -6.23 12.50
CA GLU A 100 19.13 -4.92 12.97
C GLU A 100 17.99 -3.88 12.99
N LEU A 101 17.13 -3.87 11.96
CA LEU A 101 15.95 -3.00 11.91
C LEU A 101 14.98 -3.29 13.05
N ILE A 102 14.69 -4.57 13.31
CA ILE A 102 13.80 -5.01 14.40
C ILE A 102 14.33 -4.55 15.75
N TYR A 103 15.63 -4.74 16.01
CA TYR A 103 16.24 -4.29 17.26
C TYR A 103 16.16 -2.77 17.41
N LYS A 104 16.39 -2.03 16.33
CA LYS A 104 16.25 -0.57 16.33
C LYS A 104 14.82 -0.14 16.63
N ASP A 105 13.82 -0.82 16.09
CA ASP A 105 12.41 -0.53 16.35
C ASP A 105 12.00 -0.85 17.79
N ILE A 106 12.49 -1.97 18.36
CA ILE A 106 12.29 -2.27 19.78
C ILE A 106 12.88 -1.15 20.64
N LEU A 107 14.12 -0.71 20.38
CA LEU A 107 14.75 0.38 21.13
C LEU A 107 13.97 1.70 21.01
N ARG A 108 13.38 1.98 19.84
CA ARG A 108 12.53 3.16 19.63
C ARG A 108 11.23 3.08 20.45
N ILE A 109 10.64 1.89 20.55
CA ILE A 109 9.46 1.66 21.40
C ILE A 109 9.82 1.84 22.88
N LEU A 110 10.90 1.21 23.34
CA LEU A 110 11.33 1.29 24.73
C LEU A 110 11.69 2.72 25.17
N SER A 111 12.21 3.54 24.25
CA SER A 111 12.50 4.97 24.48
C SER A 111 11.29 5.89 24.27
N ASN A 112 10.11 5.33 23.99
CA ASN A 112 8.87 6.04 23.68
C ASN A 112 9.02 7.08 22.53
N THR A 113 9.95 6.82 21.61
CA THR A 113 10.13 7.65 20.40
C THR A 113 9.20 7.23 19.27
N ARG A 114 8.73 5.98 19.29
CA ARG A 114 7.65 5.46 18.43
C ARG A 114 6.75 4.57 19.25
N SER A 115 5.45 4.63 18.99
CA SER A 115 4.49 3.71 19.58
C SER A 115 4.56 2.33 18.92
N ILE A 116 4.13 1.30 19.66
CA ILE A 116 3.95 -0.05 19.12
C ILE A 116 3.02 -0.07 17.90
N TYR A 117 2.03 0.82 17.84
CA TYR A 117 1.09 0.94 16.72
C TYR A 117 1.79 1.37 15.42
N GLU A 118 2.67 2.36 15.50
CA GLU A 118 3.42 2.85 14.33
C GLU A 118 4.37 1.78 13.80
N VAL A 119 5.09 1.11 14.70
CA VAL A 119 6.03 0.04 14.31
C VAL A 119 5.28 -1.14 13.72
N VAL A 120 4.23 -1.65 14.38
CA VAL A 120 3.46 -2.78 13.86
C VAL A 120 2.81 -2.44 12.51
N ALA A 121 2.31 -1.22 12.33
CA ALA A 121 1.73 -0.79 11.05
C ALA A 121 2.76 -0.84 9.90
N GLU A 122 4.00 -0.43 10.16
CA GLU A 122 5.08 -0.45 9.17
C GLU A 122 5.49 -1.89 8.79
N HIS A 123 5.64 -2.77 9.79
CA HIS A 123 5.94 -4.19 9.57
C HIS A 123 4.83 -4.88 8.79
N LEU A 124 3.56 -4.67 9.16
CA LEU A 124 2.41 -5.20 8.41
C LEU A 124 2.39 -4.69 6.97
N SER A 125 2.61 -3.39 6.76
CA SER A 125 2.58 -2.80 5.41
C SER A 125 3.69 -3.34 4.53
N THR A 126 4.88 -3.54 5.12
CA THR A 126 6.03 -4.16 4.44
C THR A 126 5.74 -5.59 4.02
N LEU A 127 5.08 -6.38 4.86
CA LEU A 127 4.82 -7.80 4.59
C LEU A 127 3.60 -8.05 3.71
N LEU A 128 2.56 -7.23 3.85
CA LEU A 128 1.26 -7.43 3.21
C LEU A 128 1.09 -6.59 1.93
N GLY A 129 1.96 -5.57 1.74
CA GLY A 129 2.04 -4.77 0.51
C GLY A 129 2.77 -5.49 -0.64
N LYS A 130 3.15 -4.73 -1.67
CA LYS A 130 4.05 -5.22 -2.73
C LYS A 130 5.44 -5.41 -2.13
N SER A 131 5.70 -6.60 -1.63
CA SER A 131 7.00 -6.97 -1.11
C SER A 131 7.70 -7.90 -2.09
N ASP A 132 9.02 -8.01 -2.01
CA ASP A 132 9.78 -9.03 -2.76
C ASP A 132 9.30 -10.47 -2.47
N TYR A 133 8.51 -10.65 -1.41
CA TYR A 133 7.97 -11.92 -0.95
C TYR A 133 6.60 -12.25 -1.55
N CYS A 134 5.94 -11.30 -2.22
CA CYS A 134 4.63 -11.53 -2.83
C CYS A 134 4.40 -10.72 -4.11
N VAL A 135 4.14 -11.45 -5.20
CA VAL A 135 3.78 -10.88 -6.51
C VAL A 135 2.44 -10.13 -6.45
N TYR A 136 1.56 -10.51 -5.51
CA TYR A 136 0.26 -9.87 -5.30
C TYR A 136 0.06 -9.41 -3.85
N PRO A 137 -0.54 -8.23 -3.64
CA PRO A 137 -0.93 -7.80 -2.31
C PRO A 137 -1.95 -8.79 -1.70
N TRP A 138 -1.69 -9.25 -0.49
CA TRP A 138 -2.67 -10.04 0.29
C TRP A 138 -3.75 -9.17 0.92
N ILE A 139 -3.47 -7.87 0.98
CA ILE A 139 -4.42 -6.86 1.39
C ILE A 139 -4.55 -5.80 0.30
N PHE A 140 -5.79 -5.49 -0.06
CA PHE A 140 -6.12 -4.35 -0.90
C PHE A 140 -6.81 -3.27 -0.10
N SER A 141 -6.48 -2.02 -0.45
CA SER A 141 -7.21 -0.85 0.01
C SER A 141 -7.56 0.03 -1.19
N PHE A 142 -8.65 0.79 -1.06
CA PHE A 142 -9.09 1.72 -2.10
C PHE A 142 -8.93 3.15 -1.59
N ALA A 143 -8.22 3.98 -2.36
CA ALA A 143 -7.96 5.39 -2.02
C ALA A 143 -9.22 6.21 -1.71
N SER A 144 -10.36 5.84 -2.30
CA SER A 144 -11.63 6.57 -2.19
C SER A 144 -12.47 6.27 -0.93
N GLN A 145 -12.05 5.37 -0.03
CA GLN A 145 -12.84 5.06 1.18
C GLN A 145 -12.03 4.94 2.47
N LYS A 146 -12.63 5.47 3.55
CA LYS A 146 -12.25 5.41 4.98
C LYS A 146 -11.52 4.11 5.40
N SER A 147 -10.22 4.02 5.16
CA SER A 147 -9.33 2.98 5.72
C SER A 147 -9.92 1.56 5.71
N VAL A 148 -10.55 1.17 4.60
CA VAL A 148 -11.14 -0.16 4.43
C VAL A 148 -10.12 -1.06 3.73
N PHE A 149 -9.89 -2.22 4.36
CA PHE A 149 -9.01 -3.25 3.84
C PHE A 149 -9.81 -4.49 3.43
N TYR A 150 -9.34 -5.13 2.37
CA TYR A 150 -9.87 -6.39 1.85
C TYR A 150 -8.75 -7.41 1.81
N PHE A 151 -9.06 -8.67 2.09
CA PHE A 151 -8.13 -9.79 2.02
C PHE A 151 -8.73 -10.95 1.24
N TRP A 152 -7.89 -11.80 0.65
CA TRP A 152 -8.36 -13.02 0.01
C TRP A 152 -8.67 -14.08 1.07
N ASN A 153 -9.92 -14.53 1.13
CA ASN A 153 -10.34 -15.62 2.00
C ASN A 153 -10.31 -16.93 1.21
N HIS A 154 -9.46 -17.87 1.65
CA HIS A 154 -9.31 -19.17 1.02
C HIS A 154 -10.53 -20.08 1.23
N ASP A 155 -11.21 -19.99 2.36
CA ASP A 155 -12.38 -20.82 2.66
C ASP A 155 -13.57 -20.44 1.78
N SER A 156 -13.80 -19.13 1.61
CA SER A 156 -14.91 -18.63 0.79
C SER A 156 -14.53 -18.39 -0.67
N LEU A 157 -13.25 -18.55 -1.03
CA LEU A 157 -12.69 -18.26 -2.35
C LEU A 157 -13.12 -16.88 -2.87
N SER A 158 -13.07 -15.87 -2.00
CA SER A 158 -13.53 -14.52 -2.28
C SER A 158 -12.74 -13.47 -1.52
N TRP A 159 -12.73 -12.24 -2.04
CA TRP A 159 -12.25 -11.09 -1.29
C TRP A 159 -13.23 -10.70 -0.17
N ASN A 160 -12.74 -10.70 1.07
CA ASN A 160 -13.52 -10.35 2.25
C ASN A 160 -12.99 -9.05 2.88
N LYS A 161 -13.87 -8.28 3.51
CA LYS A 161 -13.48 -7.07 4.26
C LYS A 161 -12.79 -7.48 5.57
N ILE A 162 -11.66 -6.84 5.90
CA ILE A 162 -11.01 -7.01 7.20
C ILE A 162 -11.85 -6.32 8.28
N ILE A 163 -12.42 -7.15 9.15
CA ILE A 163 -13.15 -6.72 10.36
C ILE A 163 -12.16 -6.38 11.49
N PRO A 164 -12.57 -5.59 12.50
CA PRO A 164 -11.69 -5.16 13.60
C PRO A 164 -10.97 -6.31 14.31
N ASP A 165 -11.67 -7.41 14.57
CA ASP A 165 -11.11 -8.57 15.28
C ASP A 165 -9.97 -9.23 14.50
N LEU A 166 -10.13 -9.36 13.18
CA LEU A 166 -9.07 -9.89 12.33
C LEU A 166 -7.87 -8.94 12.31
N LEU A 167 -8.10 -7.63 12.22
CA LEU A 167 -7.01 -6.66 12.26
C LEU A 167 -6.25 -6.69 13.59
N LYS A 168 -6.96 -6.88 14.71
CA LYS A 168 -6.37 -7.07 16.03
C LYS A 168 -5.49 -8.31 16.07
N ARG A 169 -5.97 -9.45 15.54
CA ARG A 169 -5.16 -10.68 15.44
C ARG A 169 -3.89 -10.46 14.63
N LEU A 170 -3.97 -9.78 13.49
CA LEU A 170 -2.79 -9.45 12.68
C LEU A 170 -1.79 -8.57 13.45
N PHE A 171 -2.29 -7.58 14.19
CA PHE A 171 -1.47 -6.75 15.06
C PHE A 171 -0.75 -7.58 16.14
N GLU A 172 -1.50 -8.45 16.84
CA GLU A 172 -0.98 -9.28 17.94
C GLU A 172 0.10 -10.27 17.48
N ILE A 173 0.00 -10.79 16.25
CA ILE A 173 1.03 -11.67 15.67
C ILE A 173 2.37 -10.92 15.57
N VAL A 174 2.39 -9.71 15.00
CA VAL A 174 3.62 -8.91 14.88
C VAL A 174 4.12 -8.50 16.26
N GLN A 175 3.23 -8.03 17.13
CA GLN A 175 3.56 -7.62 18.49
C GLN A 175 4.24 -8.76 19.26
N THR A 176 3.69 -9.98 19.16
CA THR A 176 4.26 -11.17 19.81
C THR A 176 5.68 -11.43 19.32
N LYS A 177 5.94 -11.32 18.02
CA LYS A 177 7.28 -11.48 17.46
C LYS A 177 8.27 -10.41 17.93
N LEU A 178 7.83 -9.16 18.07
CA LEU A 178 8.65 -8.10 18.66
C LEU A 178 8.99 -8.39 20.13
N MET A 179 8.01 -8.89 20.91
CA MET A 179 8.21 -9.27 22.30
C MET A 179 9.17 -10.46 22.45
N GLU A 180 9.09 -11.48 21.57
CA GLU A 180 10.04 -12.60 21.54
C GLU A 180 11.48 -12.11 21.32
N LYS A 181 11.68 -11.19 20.37
CA LYS A 181 13.00 -10.60 20.11
C LYS A 181 13.49 -9.74 21.26
N TYR A 182 12.61 -8.95 21.88
CA TYR A 182 12.95 -8.18 23.07
C TYR A 182 13.40 -9.09 24.24
N ALA A 183 12.66 -10.17 24.51
CA ALA A 183 13.02 -11.14 25.54
C ALA A 183 14.38 -11.78 25.26
N TRP A 184 14.66 -12.14 23.99
CA TRP A 184 15.97 -12.64 23.58
C TRP A 184 17.09 -11.61 23.83
N MET A 185 16.86 -10.32 23.50
CA MET A 185 17.86 -9.28 23.72
C MET A 185 18.18 -9.08 25.21
N ILE A 186 17.20 -9.23 26.10
CA ILE A 186 17.41 -9.25 27.56
C ILE A 186 18.25 -10.47 27.95
N GLU A 187 17.84 -11.66 27.55
CA GLU A 187 18.52 -12.92 27.91
C GLU A 187 19.99 -12.92 27.48
N LYS A 188 20.29 -12.31 26.32
CA LYS A 188 21.66 -12.22 25.78
C LYS A 188 22.44 -10.99 26.23
N ASN A 189 21.92 -10.18 27.16
CA ASN A 189 22.56 -8.94 27.62
C ASN A 189 22.99 -8.04 26.44
N HIS A 190 22.10 -7.86 25.47
CA HIS A 190 22.40 -7.08 24.27
C HIS A 190 22.82 -5.65 24.64
N LEU A 191 23.99 -5.20 24.16
CA LEU A 191 24.63 -3.95 24.59
C LEU A 191 23.71 -2.73 24.55
N ASN A 192 22.87 -2.64 23.52
CA ASN A 192 21.96 -1.50 23.32
C ASN A 192 20.81 -1.41 24.34
N ILE A 193 20.55 -2.47 25.09
CA ILE A 193 19.48 -2.53 26.10
C ILE A 193 19.99 -2.12 27.49
N LEU A 194 21.31 -2.15 27.71
CA LEU A 194 21.92 -1.91 29.04
C LEU A 194 21.66 -0.50 29.60
N ASN A 195 21.38 0.48 28.73
CA ASN A 195 21.16 1.87 29.12
C ASN A 195 19.67 2.27 29.20
N ILE A 196 18.75 1.31 29.10
CA ILE A 196 17.31 1.55 29.11
C ILE A 196 16.72 0.99 30.40
N ASP A 197 15.81 1.74 31.04
CA ASP A 197 14.98 1.17 32.10
C ASP A 197 14.05 0.11 31.49
N LEU A 198 14.36 -1.15 31.73
CA LEU A 198 13.67 -2.29 31.09
C LEU A 198 12.25 -2.46 31.60
N ILE A 199 11.99 -2.08 32.85
CA ILE A 199 10.68 -2.25 33.47
C ILE A 199 9.77 -1.12 32.97
N GLU A 200 10.23 0.12 33.02
CA GLU A 200 9.45 1.27 32.55
C GLU A 200 9.27 1.26 31.03
N GLY A 201 10.33 0.95 30.29
CA GLY A 201 10.31 0.91 28.83
C GLY A 201 9.51 -0.27 28.27
N GLY A 202 9.55 -1.42 28.94
CA GLY A 202 8.88 -2.65 28.49
C GLY A 202 7.36 -2.51 28.37
N VAL A 203 6.75 -1.63 29.17
CA VAL A 203 5.30 -1.35 29.11
C VAL A 203 4.87 -0.84 27.73
N TYR A 204 5.73 -0.11 27.02
CA TYR A 204 5.42 0.46 25.70
C TYR A 204 5.34 -0.60 24.57
N LEU A 205 5.83 -1.82 24.80
CA LEU A 205 5.66 -2.95 23.87
C LEU A 205 4.24 -3.53 23.93
N PHE A 206 3.46 -3.20 24.96
CA PHE A 206 2.09 -3.67 25.12
C PHE A 206 1.11 -2.68 24.52
N ALA A 207 0.24 -3.16 23.62
CA ALA A 207 -0.85 -2.36 23.11
C ALA A 207 -1.86 -2.02 24.20
N ASP A 208 -2.24 -0.74 24.26
CA ASP A 208 -3.27 -0.23 25.13
C ASP A 208 -4.52 0.12 24.32
N ASN A 209 -5.69 -0.40 24.71
CA ASN A 209 -6.98 0.00 24.13
C ASN A 209 -7.07 -0.11 22.59
N PHE A 210 -6.62 -1.23 22.00
CA PHE A 210 -6.63 -1.43 20.54
C PHE A 210 -7.99 -1.07 19.91
N ASP A 211 -9.10 -1.43 20.53
CA ASP A 211 -10.45 -1.18 20.01
C ASP A 211 -10.72 0.32 19.78
N LYS A 212 -10.16 1.20 20.64
CA LYS A 212 -10.26 2.66 20.48
C LYS A 212 -9.33 3.19 19.39
N LYS A 213 -8.16 2.56 19.22
CA LYS A 213 -7.11 2.96 18.27
C LYS A 213 -7.22 2.29 16.90
N CYS A 214 -8.13 1.33 16.71
CA CYS A 214 -8.27 0.54 15.48
C CYS A 214 -8.41 1.39 14.21
N VAL A 215 -9.20 2.48 14.26
CA VAL A 215 -9.37 3.38 13.10
C VAL A 215 -8.08 4.13 12.77
N GLU A 216 -7.34 4.57 13.79
CA GLU A 216 -6.07 5.26 13.63
C GLU A 216 -4.99 4.30 13.10
N PHE A 217 -4.91 3.12 13.68
CA PHE A 217 -4.01 2.06 13.22
C PHE A 217 -4.24 1.70 11.74
N LYS A 218 -5.50 1.62 11.30
CA LYS A 218 -5.84 1.42 9.89
C LYS A 218 -5.30 2.55 8.99
N LYS A 219 -5.30 3.80 9.46
CA LYS A 219 -4.71 4.93 8.71
C LYS A 219 -3.19 4.82 8.64
N MET A 220 -2.54 4.41 9.72
CA MET A 220 -1.08 4.20 9.74
C MET A 220 -0.67 3.15 8.71
N ILE A 221 -1.39 2.02 8.62
CA ILE A 221 -1.14 1.00 7.59
C ILE A 221 -1.30 1.61 6.18
N LEU A 222 -2.38 2.35 5.92
CA LEU A 222 -2.58 2.98 4.61
C LEU A 222 -1.47 3.96 4.24
N GLN A 223 -0.99 4.75 5.19
CA GLN A 223 0.09 5.72 4.95
C GLN A 223 1.39 5.04 4.54
N ASN A 224 1.64 3.82 5.01
CA ASN A 224 2.83 3.05 4.66
C ASN A 224 2.67 2.22 3.38
N LEU A 225 1.45 2.09 2.84
CA LEU A 225 1.16 1.36 1.60
C LEU A 225 1.13 2.26 0.34
N ASN A 226 0.99 3.58 0.50
CA ASN A 226 0.92 4.57 -0.58
C ASN A 226 2.21 5.38 -0.68
#